data_AF-A0A3N5TQI5-F1
#
_entry.id   AF-A0A3N5TQI5-F1
#
_cell.length_a   1.000
_cell.length_b   1.000
_cell.length_c   1.000
_cell.angle_alpha   90.00
_cell.angle_beta   90.00
_cell.angle_gamma   90.00
#
_symmetry.space_group_name_H-M   'P 1'
#
loop_
_entity.id
_entity.type
_entity.pdbx_description
1 polymer ?
#
loop_
_entity_poly.entity_id
_entity_poly.type
_entity_poly.pdbx_seq_one_letter_code
_entity_poly.pdbx_strand_id
1 'polypeptide(L)'
;MINRERYISVLSKLLNEYYKEIKRTGSASKESKEYIDGYLTAARALNIFQYEELKDTVEKIHLKAFGKSIQERRLSELTESSPDDEFLEIPTYIREGMFLNKK
;
A
#
# COMPACT_ATOMS: atom_id res chain seq x y z
N MET A 1 3.82 -20.41 -26.84
CA MET A 1 2.56 -20.08 -26.13
C MET A 1 2.92 -19.69 -24.72
N ILE A 2 2.57 -18.48 -24.27
CA ILE A 2 2.85 -18.07 -22.88
C ILE A 2 1.88 -18.82 -21.97
N ASN A 3 2.42 -19.56 -21.00
CA ASN A 3 1.61 -20.29 -20.04
C ASN A 3 1.10 -19.33 -18.97
N ARG A 4 -0.22 -19.04 -18.98
CA ARG A 4 -0.90 -18.17 -18.03
C ARG A 4 -0.67 -18.60 -16.57
N GLU A 5 -0.70 -19.89 -16.28
CA GLU A 5 -0.50 -20.41 -14.92
C GLU A 5 0.91 -20.12 -14.42
N ARG A 6 1.90 -20.30 -15.30
CA ARG A 6 3.29 -19.98 -14.98
C ARG A 6 3.48 -18.49 -14.70
N TYR A 7 2.82 -17.62 -15.47
CA TYR A 7 2.86 -16.18 -15.24
C TYR A 7 2.29 -15.82 -13.86
N ILE A 8 1.09 -16.33 -13.54
CA ILE A 8 0.44 -16.07 -12.24
C ILE A 8 1.28 -16.62 -11.09
N SER A 9 1.91 -17.78 -11.26
CA SER A 9 2.81 -18.35 -10.25
C SER A 9 4.02 -17.45 -9.97
N VAL A 10 4.62 -16.87 -11.01
CA VAL A 10 5.77 -15.95 -10.87
C VAL A 10 5.31 -14.63 -10.24
N LEU A 11 4.21 -14.05 -10.73
CA LEU A 11 3.62 -12.83 -10.18
C LEU A 11 3.29 -13.01 -8.68
N SER A 12 2.72 -14.16 -8.32
CA SER A 12 2.39 -14.50 -6.93
C SER A 12 3.62 -14.56 -6.05
N LYS A 13 4.73 -15.11 -6.55
CA LYS A 13 5.99 -15.16 -5.80
C LYS A 13 6.56 -13.76 -5.58
N LEU A 14 6.64 -12.95 -6.64
CA LEU A 14 7.16 -11.58 -6.59
C LEU A 14 6.37 -10.71 -5.61
N LEU A 15 5.03 -10.71 -5.72
CA LEU A 15 4.17 -9.94 -4.83
C LEU A 15 4.28 -10.39 -3.38
N ASN A 16 4.39 -11.69 -3.13
CA ASN A 16 4.49 -12.22 -1.78
C ASN A 16 5.83 -11.86 -1.12
N GLU A 17 6.94 -11.89 -1.88
CA GLU A 17 8.24 -11.41 -1.40
C GLU A 17 8.20 -9.89 -1.12
N TYR A 18 7.65 -9.12 -2.05
CA TYR A 18 7.47 -7.66 -1.93
C TYR A 18 6.64 -7.28 -0.70
N TYR A 19 5.50 -7.96 -0.48
CA TYR A 19 4.63 -7.70 0.65
C TYR A 19 5.23 -8.16 1.99
N LYS A 20 6.00 -9.27 2.00
CA LYS A 20 6.75 -9.69 3.18
C LYS A 20 7.81 -8.66 3.58
N GLU A 21 8.49 -8.08 2.60
CA GLU A 21 9.46 -7.01 2.85
C GLU A 21 8.76 -5.81 3.49
N ILE A 22 7.70 -5.28 2.87
CA ILE A 22 6.91 -4.17 3.41
C ILE A 22 6.43 -4.46 4.84
N LYS A 23 5.94 -5.68 5.10
CA LYS A 23 5.47 -6.07 6.44
C LYS A 23 6.59 -6.06 7.49
N ARG A 24 7.83 -6.32 7.09
CA ARG A 24 8.99 -6.38 7.99
C ARG A 24 9.63 -5.01 8.21
N THR A 25 9.76 -4.20 7.17
CA THR A 25 10.55 -2.96 7.18
C THR A 25 9.68 -1.70 7.16
N GLY A 26 8.37 -1.82 6.93
CA GLY A 26 7.45 -0.69 6.73
C GLY A 26 7.59 -0.02 5.36
N SER A 27 8.55 -0.45 4.55
CA SER A 27 8.84 0.12 3.24
C SER A 27 9.29 -0.96 2.27
N ALA A 28 9.10 -0.72 0.97
CA ALA A 28 9.48 -1.65 -0.07
C ALA A 28 10.69 -1.13 -0.85
N SER A 29 11.52 -2.03 -1.37
CA SER A 29 12.54 -1.63 -2.34
C SER A 29 11.89 -1.00 -3.59
N LYS A 30 12.46 0.13 -4.01
CA LYS A 30 12.05 0.83 -5.23
C LYS A 30 12.22 -0.06 -6.47
N GLU A 31 13.33 -0.80 -6.53
CA GLU A 31 13.62 -1.72 -7.64
C GLU A 31 12.56 -2.83 -7.74
N SER A 32 12.17 -3.42 -6.62
CA SER A 32 11.16 -4.48 -6.59
C SER A 32 9.80 -3.97 -7.07
N LYS A 33 9.45 -2.73 -6.70
CA LYS A 33 8.21 -2.08 -7.17
C LYS A 33 8.25 -1.86 -8.69
N GLU A 34 9.31 -1.25 -9.21
CA GLU A 34 9.47 -0.99 -10.64
C GLU A 34 9.48 -2.29 -11.46
N TYR A 35 10.10 -3.34 -10.93
CA TYR A 35 10.09 -4.66 -11.58
C TYR A 35 8.68 -5.25 -11.67
N ILE A 36 7.89 -5.20 -10.60
CA ILE A 36 6.49 -5.68 -10.59
C ILE A 36 5.63 -4.87 -11.56
N ASP A 37 5.77 -3.55 -11.56
CA ASP A 37 5.05 -2.65 -12.47
C ASP A 37 5.37 -2.97 -13.94
N GLY A 38 6.65 -3.21 -14.25
CA GLY A 38 7.09 -3.66 -15.57
C GLY A 38 6.52 -5.04 -15.93
N TYR A 39 6.50 -5.97 -14.99
CA TYR A 39 5.96 -7.31 -15.20
C TYR A 39 4.47 -7.28 -15.54
N LEU A 40 3.68 -6.48 -14.81
CA LEU A 40 2.25 -6.26 -15.06
C LEU A 40 2.00 -5.55 -16.40
N THR A 41 2.82 -4.56 -16.72
CA THR A 41 2.75 -3.83 -18.00
C THR A 41 3.00 -4.76 -19.18
N ALA A 42 3.97 -5.66 -19.07
CA ALA A 42 4.24 -6.67 -20.09
C ALA A 42 3.05 -7.63 -20.29
N ALA A 43 2.38 -8.07 -19.22
CA ALA A 43 1.19 -8.91 -19.34
C ALA A 43 0.06 -8.23 -20.10
N ARG A 44 -0.17 -6.93 -19.85
CA ARG A 44 -1.14 -6.13 -20.59
C ARG A 44 -0.74 -5.95 -22.05
N ALA A 45 0.52 -5.60 -22.32
CA ALA A 45 1.02 -5.39 -23.68
C ALA A 45 0.90 -6.66 -24.55
N LEU A 46 1.11 -7.82 -23.93
CA LEU A 46 0.96 -9.12 -24.57
C LEU A 46 -0.49 -9.61 -24.63
N ASN A 47 -1.44 -8.82 -24.12
CA ASN A 47 -2.88 -9.12 -24.04
C ASN A 47 -3.18 -10.50 -23.41
N ILE A 48 -2.30 -10.93 -22.50
CA ILE A 48 -2.39 -12.25 -21.86
C ILE A 48 -3.50 -12.25 -20.83
N PHE A 49 -3.72 -11.13 -20.13
CA PHE A 49 -4.72 -10.99 -19.09
C PHE A 49 -5.49 -9.68 -19.30
N GLN A 50 -6.77 -9.69 -18.94
CA GLN A 50 -7.54 -8.46 -18.82
C GLN A 50 -7.08 -7.67 -17.59
N TYR A 51 -7.29 -6.37 -17.60
CA TYR A 51 -6.92 -5.52 -16.47
C TYR A 51 -7.56 -5.97 -15.16
N GLU A 52 -8.86 -6.26 -15.19
CA GLU A 52 -9.61 -6.69 -14.00
C GLU A 52 -9.09 -8.03 -13.46
N GLU A 53 -8.69 -8.98 -14.33
CA GLU A 53 -8.11 -10.26 -13.88
C GLU A 53 -6.78 -10.05 -13.13
N LEU A 54 -5.92 -9.17 -13.62
CA LEU A 54 -4.65 -8.83 -12.96
C LEU A 54 -4.91 -8.12 -11.63
N LYS A 55 -5.83 -7.16 -11.63
CA LYS A 55 -6.22 -6.40 -10.43
C LYS A 55 -6.75 -7.33 -9.34
N ASP A 56 -7.68 -8.22 -9.68
CA ASP A 56 -8.22 -9.22 -8.75
C ASP A 56 -7.15 -10.16 -8.20
N THR A 57 -6.19 -10.55 -9.05
CA THR A 57 -5.06 -11.40 -8.62
C THR A 57 -4.19 -10.67 -7.60
N VAL A 58 -3.84 -9.41 -7.88
CA VAL A 58 -3.04 -8.57 -6.98
C VAL A 58 -3.78 -8.36 -5.65
N GLU A 59 -5.07 -8.03 -5.70
CA GLU A 59 -5.91 -7.80 -4.51
C GLU A 59 -5.99 -9.07 -3.64
N LYS A 60 -6.21 -10.25 -4.24
CA LYS A 60 -6.23 -11.54 -3.52
C LYS A 60 -4.91 -11.83 -2.81
N ILE A 61 -3.78 -11.56 -3.48
CA ILE A 61 -2.45 -11.78 -2.89
C ILE A 61 -2.19 -10.79 -1.77
N HIS A 62 -2.57 -9.51 -1.94
CA HIS A 62 -2.46 -8.49 -0.91
C HIS A 62 -3.28 -8.85 0.33
N LEU A 63 -4.56 -9.23 0.13
CA LEU A 63 -5.45 -9.67 1.20
C LEU A 63 -4.85 -10.86 1.96
N LYS A 64 -4.24 -11.81 1.27
CA LYS A 64 -3.56 -12.95 1.90
C LYS A 64 -2.32 -12.54 2.72
N ALA A 65 -1.58 -11.52 2.29
CA ALA A 65 -0.36 -11.07 2.96
C ALA A 65 -0.64 -10.18 4.19
N PHE A 66 -1.62 -9.29 4.08
CA PHE A 66 -1.92 -8.27 5.09
C PHE A 66 -3.21 -8.51 5.87
N GLY A 67 -4.07 -9.44 5.44
CA GLY A 67 -5.38 -9.68 6.05
C GLY A 67 -6.41 -8.58 5.77
N LYS A 68 -6.08 -7.58 4.95
CA LYS A 68 -6.91 -6.43 4.57
C LYS A 68 -6.76 -6.14 3.08
N SER A 69 -7.79 -5.58 2.46
CA SER A 69 -7.72 -5.06 1.10
C SER A 69 -6.74 -3.89 1.00
N ILE A 70 -6.31 -3.56 -0.22
CA ILE A 70 -5.44 -2.40 -0.46
C ILE A 70 -6.16 -1.10 -0.03
N GLN A 71 -7.46 -1.02 -0.30
CA GLN A 71 -8.29 0.14 0.05
C GLN A 71 -8.40 0.31 1.57
N GLU A 72 -8.75 -0.76 2.30
CA GLU A 72 -8.85 -0.72 3.76
C GLU A 72 -7.53 -0.33 4.41
N ARG A 73 -6.41 -0.86 3.90
CA ARG A 73 -5.08 -0.52 4.42
C ARG A 73 -4.77 0.97 4.22
N ARG A 74 -5.04 1.49 3.03
CA ARG A 74 -4.83 2.90 2.72
C ARG A 74 -5.68 3.81 3.61
N LEU A 75 -6.94 3.43 3.86
CA LEU A 75 -7.83 4.15 4.77
C LEU A 75 -7.30 4.12 6.20
N SER A 76 -6.84 2.96 6.71
CA SER A 76 -6.29 2.87 8.07
C SER A 76 -5.03 3.74 8.26
N GLU A 77 -4.12 3.74 7.29
CA GLU A 77 -2.89 4.55 7.34
C GLU A 77 -3.19 6.05 7.30
N LEU A 78 -4.26 6.48 6.61
CA LEU A 78 -4.72 7.87 6.61
C LEU A 78 -5.22 8.29 8.01
N THR A 79 -6.05 7.46 8.65
CA THR A 79 -6.57 7.75 10.00
C THR A 79 -5.50 7.78 11.09
N GLU A 80 -4.45 6.95 11.00
CA GLU A 80 -3.34 6.98 11.98
C GLU A 80 -2.43 8.21 11.84
N SER A 81 -2.45 8.89 10.68
CA SER A 81 -1.59 10.03 10.38
C SER A 81 -2.21 11.40 10.66
N SER A 82 -3.51 11.45 10.94
CA SER A 82 -4.15 12.67 11.39
C SER A 82 -3.67 12.97 12.81
N PRO A 83 -3.11 14.17 13.10
CA PRO A 83 -2.98 14.59 14.48
C PRO A 83 -4.37 14.48 15.12
N ASP A 84 -4.45 13.94 16.35
CA ASP A 84 -5.70 13.92 17.10
C ASP A 84 -6.37 15.28 16.94
N ASP A 85 -7.60 15.32 16.41
CA ASP A 85 -8.32 16.59 16.19
C ASP A 85 -8.36 17.40 17.49
N GLU A 86 -8.39 16.74 18.65
CA GLU A 86 -8.24 17.32 19.98
C GLU A 86 -6.95 18.14 20.17
N PHE A 87 -5.82 17.74 19.57
CA PHE A 87 -4.57 18.51 19.61
C PHE A 87 -4.67 19.84 18.86
N LEU A 88 -5.49 19.89 17.80
CA LEU A 88 -5.74 21.12 17.04
C LEU A 88 -6.77 22.02 17.71
N GLU A 89 -7.65 21.47 18.55
CA GLU A 89 -8.59 22.25 19.37
C GLU A 89 -7.90 23.07 20.47
N ILE A 90 -6.70 22.68 20.91
CA ILE A 90 -5.93 23.45 21.90
C ILE A 90 -5.37 24.72 21.22
N PRO A 91 -5.77 25.93 21.65
CA PRO A 91 -5.25 27.16 21.08
C PRO A 91 -3.72 27.25 21.19
N THR A 92 -3.06 27.72 20.12
CA THR A 92 -1.59 27.74 20.00
C THR A 92 -0.89 28.40 21.19
N TYR A 93 -1.45 29.48 21.75
CA TYR A 93 -0.84 30.15 22.90
C TYR A 93 -0.82 29.28 24.17
N ILE A 94 -1.79 28.36 24.34
CA ILE A 94 -1.80 27.38 25.43
C ILE A 94 -0.74 26.31 25.17
N ARG A 95 -0.59 25.85 23.92
CA ARG A 95 0.44 24.87 23.52
C ARG A 95 1.85 25.39 23.76
N GLU A 96 2.09 26.66 23.48
CA GLU A 96 3.38 27.34 23.67
C GLU A 96 3.61 27.84 25.12
N GLY A 97 2.73 27.50 26.06
CA GLY A 97 2.88 27.87 27.47
C GLY A 97 2.72 29.38 27.77
N MET A 98 2.06 30.12 26.89
CA MET A 98 1.80 31.55 27.06
C MET A 98 0.51 31.77 27.85
N PHE A 99 0.65 32.21 29.09
CA PHE A 99 -0.49 32.66 29.90
C PHE A 99 -0.82 34.11 29.56
N LEU A 100 -2.00 34.33 28.98
CA LEU A 100 -2.55 35.68 28.85
C LEU A 100 -2.90 36.19 30.25
N ASN A 101 -2.04 37.02 30.83
CA ASN A 101 -2.35 37.74 32.06
C ASN A 101 -3.59 38.61 31.81
N LYS A 102 -4.72 38.19 32.39
CA LYS A 102 -5.93 39.03 32.46
C LYS A 102 -5.62 40.23 33.35
N LYS A 103 -5.71 41.43 32.78
CA LYS A 103 -5.84 42.68 33.53
C LYS A 103 -7.25 42.82 34.08
#